data_AF-A0A318QHG7-F1
#
_entry.id   AF-A0A318QHG7-F1
#
_cell.length_a   1.000
_cell.length_b   1.000
_cell.length_c   1.000
_cell.angle_alpha   90.00
_cell.angle_beta   90.00
_cell.angle_gamma   90.00
#
_symmetry.space_group_name_H-M   'P 1'
#
loop_
_entity.id
_entity.type
_entity.pdbx_description
1 polymer ?
#
loop_
_entity_poly.entity_id
_entity_poly.type
_entity_poly.pdbx_seq_one_letter_code
_entity_poly.pdbx_strand_id
1 'polypeptide(L)'
;MVFPGRKLALFVNGCFWHGHGCLRGARIPKSNTEYWIKKIERNRVRDKETLIALQKLGWRVHVIWECEIKDRDRLKENIQALMD
;
A
#
# COMPACT_ATOMS: atom_id res chain seq x y z
N MET A 1 -5.80 -1.96 8.41
CA MET A 1 -7.13 -1.97 9.06
C MET A 1 -7.97 -3.07 8.42
N VAL A 2 -8.86 -3.71 9.17
CA VAL A 2 -9.75 -4.76 8.65
C VAL A 2 -11.19 -4.53 9.07
N PHE A 3 -12.13 -4.86 8.19
CA PHE A 3 -13.57 -4.83 8.43
C PHE A 3 -14.15 -6.22 8.11
N PRO A 4 -14.17 -7.14 9.10
CA PRO A 4 -14.50 -8.54 8.86
C PRO A 4 -15.89 -8.75 8.25
N GLY A 5 -16.90 -8.02 8.72
CA GLY A 5 -18.28 -8.11 8.20
C GLY A 5 -18.42 -7.75 6.72
N ARG A 6 -17.48 -6.97 6.17
CA ARG A 6 -17.44 -6.56 4.75
C ARG A 6 -16.38 -7.32 3.94
N LYS A 7 -15.65 -8.25 4.58
CA LYS A 7 -14.42 -8.85 4.08
C LYS A 7 -13.48 -7.83 3.41
N LEU A 8 -13.28 -6.67 4.06
CA LEU A 8 -12.44 -5.59 3.52
C LEU A 8 -11.16 -5.43 4.35
N ALA A 9 -10.01 -5.45 3.67
CA ALA A 9 -8.70 -5.14 4.24
C ALA A 9 -8.15 -3.85 3.61
N LEU A 10 -7.84 -2.85 4.44
CA LEU A 10 -7.22 -1.60 4.03
C LEU A 10 -5.76 -1.57 4.50
N PHE A 11 -4.83 -1.45 3.57
CA PHE A 11 -3.41 -1.22 3.85
C PHE A 11 -3.09 0.27 3.75
N VAL A 12 -2.20 0.75 4.61
CA VAL A 12 -1.68 2.12 4.53
C VAL A 12 -0.17 2.01 4.30
N ASN A 13 0.24 2.18 3.05
CA ASN A 13 1.61 1.91 2.63
C ASN A 13 2.43 3.20 2.54
N GLY A 14 3.54 3.24 3.27
CA GLY A 14 4.57 4.25 3.09
C GLY A 14 5.15 4.19 1.69
N CYS A 15 5.18 5.32 0.97
CA CYS A 15 5.56 5.31 -0.44
C CYS A 15 6.99 4.81 -0.66
N PHE A 16 7.92 5.19 0.22
CA PHE A 16 9.31 4.76 0.16
C PHE A 16 9.48 3.26 0.46
N TRP A 17 8.87 2.77 1.53
CA TRP A 17 9.09 1.41 2.03
C TRP A 17 8.54 0.32 1.10
N HIS A 18 7.49 0.66 0.36
CA HIS A 18 6.77 -0.24 -0.54
C HIS A 18 6.98 0.11 -2.02
N GLY A 19 7.90 1.04 -2.33
CA GLY A 19 8.32 1.33 -3.71
C GLY A 19 7.24 1.91 -4.61
N HIS A 20 6.44 2.86 -4.10
CA HIS A 20 5.42 3.56 -4.88
C HIS A 20 6.06 4.41 -6.00
N GLY A 21 5.40 4.51 -7.16
CA GLY A 21 5.90 5.28 -8.30
C GLY A 21 5.93 6.81 -8.14
N CYS A 22 5.41 7.35 -7.04
CA CYS A 22 5.46 8.79 -6.76
C CYS A 22 6.87 9.28 -6.40
N LEU A 23 7.10 10.61 -6.43
CA LEU A 23 8.38 11.24 -6.08
C LEU A 23 8.97 10.79 -4.73
N ARG A 24 8.13 10.57 -3.72
CA ARG A 24 8.56 10.11 -2.40
C ARG A 24 8.99 8.63 -2.41
N GLY A 25 8.34 7.81 -3.22
CA GLY A 25 8.58 6.38 -3.29
C GLY A 25 9.73 5.99 -4.22
N ALA A 26 9.92 6.74 -5.31
CA ALA A 26 10.99 6.53 -6.28
C ALA A 26 12.37 7.03 -5.81
N ARG A 27 12.46 7.67 -4.64
CA ARG A 27 13.74 8.18 -4.11
C ARG A 27 14.68 7.02 -3.78
N ILE A 28 15.93 7.13 -4.23
CA ILE A 28 16.99 6.16 -3.92
C ILE A 28 17.92 6.79 -2.86
N PRO A 29 18.09 6.17 -1.68
CA PRO A 29 19.03 6.64 -0.68
C PRO A 29 20.45 6.62 -1.24
N LYS A 30 21.24 7.67 -0.94
CA LYS A 30 22.64 7.77 -1.40
C LYS A 30 23.60 6.82 -0.67
N SER A 31 23.23 6.38 0.53
CA SER A 31 23.98 5.41 1.33
C SER A 31 23.30 4.04 1.31
N ASN A 32 24.09 2.96 1.26
CA ASN A 32 23.59 1.58 1.24
C ASN A 32 22.59 1.30 0.11
N THR A 33 22.80 1.90 -1.06
CA THR A 33 21.89 1.85 -2.21
C THR A 33 21.45 0.44 -2.57
N GLU A 34 22.41 -0.49 -2.69
CA GLU A 34 22.13 -1.88 -3.06
C GLU A 34 21.23 -2.59 -2.03
N TYR A 35 21.50 -2.37 -0.73
CA TYR A 35 20.67 -2.89 0.35
C TYR A 35 19.23 -2.37 0.22
N TRP A 36 19.07 -1.06 -0.01
CA TRP A 36 17.76 -0.43 -0.11
C TRP A 36 16.97 -0.92 -1.32
N ILE A 37 17.60 -1.02 -2.49
CA ILE A 37 16.96 -1.56 -3.70
C ILE A 37 16.46 -2.99 -3.43
N LYS A 38 17.33 -3.88 -2.93
CA LYS A 38 16.97 -5.27 -2.61
C LYS A 38 15.87 -5.34 -1.55
N LYS A 39 15.91 -4.47 -0.54
CA LYS A 39 14.90 -4.44 0.53
C LYS A 39 13.53 -4.00 0.02
N ILE A 40 13.47 -2.92 -0.76
CA ILE A 40 12.22 -2.41 -1.32
C ILE A 40 11.62 -3.45 -2.28
N GLU A 41 12.45 -4.10 -3.10
CA GLU A 41 11.96 -5.14 -4.01
C GLU A 41 11.35 -6.33 -3.26
N ARG A 42 12.01 -6.81 -2.19
CA ARG A 42 11.43 -7.86 -1.33
C ARG A 42 10.11 -7.45 -0.68
N ASN A 43 9.97 -6.18 -0.29
CA ASN A 43 8.71 -5.67 0.25
C ASN A 43 7.61 -5.71 -0.84
N ARG A 44 7.90 -5.27 -2.06
CA ARG A 44 6.94 -5.31 -3.18
C ARG A 44 6.48 -6.71 -3.52
N VAL A 45 7.40 -7.68 -3.52
CA VAL A 45 7.07 -9.10 -3.72
C VAL A 45 6.14 -9.60 -2.61
N ARG A 46 6.49 -9.36 -1.35
CA ARG A 46 5.66 -9.75 -0.20
C ARG A 46 4.28 -9.08 -0.21
N ASP A 47 4.22 -7.80 -0.56
CA ASP A 47 2.95 -7.07 -0.68
C ASP A 47 2.05 -7.76 -1.71
N LYS A 48 2.59 -8.05 -2.90
CA LYS A 48 1.86 -8.74 -3.97
C LYS A 48 1.34 -10.12 -3.50
N GLU A 49 2.18 -10.92 -2.86
CA GLU A 49 1.79 -12.23 -2.31
C GLU A 49 0.66 -12.10 -1.28
N THR A 50 0.76 -11.11 -0.39
CA THR A 50 -0.25 -10.85 0.65
C THR A 50 -1.59 -10.44 0.05
N LEU A 51 -1.58 -9.53 -0.93
CA LEU A 51 -2.79 -9.09 -1.64
C LEU A 51 -3.48 -10.27 -2.33
N ILE A 52 -2.71 -11.10 -3.04
CA ILE A 52 -3.23 -12.30 -3.72
C ILE A 52 -3.81 -13.29 -2.71
N ALA A 53 -3.13 -13.55 -1.60
CA ALA A 53 -3.59 -14.49 -0.58
C ALA A 53 -4.92 -14.03 0.04
N LEU A 54 -5.04 -12.74 0.38
CA LEU A 54 -6.28 -12.16 0.91
C LEU A 54 -7.43 -12.24 -0.11
N GLN A 55 -7.15 -11.88 -1.37
CA GLN A 55 -8.15 -11.98 -2.45
C GLN A 55 -8.65 -13.42 -2.65
N LYS A 56 -7.76 -14.41 -2.60
CA LYS A 56 -8.12 -15.85 -2.66
C LYS A 56 -9.00 -16.29 -1.49
N LEU A 57 -8.83 -15.67 -0.32
CA LEU A 57 -9.69 -15.90 0.85
C LEU A 57 -11.02 -15.13 0.78
N GLY A 58 -11.29 -14.44 -0.33
CA GLY A 58 -12.52 -13.67 -0.56
C GLY A 58 -12.50 -12.29 0.08
N TRP A 59 -11.34 -11.75 0.43
CA TRP A 59 -11.21 -10.38 0.91
C TRP A 59 -11.10 -9.39 -0.25
N ARG A 60 -11.90 -8.32 -0.19
CA ARG A 60 -11.60 -7.08 -0.90
C ARG A 60 -10.39 -6.44 -0.24
N VAL A 61 -9.42 -6.02 -1.04
CA VAL A 61 -8.21 -5.38 -0.52
C VAL A 61 -7.99 -4.06 -1.22
N HIS A 62 -7.69 -3.02 -0.46
CA HIS A 62 -7.35 -1.71 -0.99
C HIS A 62 -6.10 -1.18 -0.28
N VAL A 63 -5.23 -0.52 -1.05
CA VAL A 63 -3.99 0.07 -0.55
C VAL A 63 -4.12 1.58 -0.68
N ILE A 64 -4.03 2.28 0.45
CA ILE A 64 -3.91 3.73 0.52
C ILE A 64 -2.43 4.06 0.60
N TRP A 65 -1.93 4.85 -0.33
CA TRP A 65 -0.55 5.30 -0.36
C TRP A 65 -0.36 6.55 0.48
N GLU A 66 0.78 6.64 1.16
CA GLU A 66 1.17 7.79 1.98
C GLU A 66 1.03 9.15 1.26
N CYS A 67 1.30 9.20 -0.05
CA CYS A 67 1.17 10.43 -0.83
C CYS A 67 -0.29 10.89 -1.02
N GLU A 68 -1.26 9.96 -0.96
CA GLU A 68 -2.69 10.25 -1.11
C GLU A 68 -3.28 10.84 0.16
N ILE A 69 -2.66 10.60 1.32
CA ILE A 69 -3.11 11.09 2.63
C ILE A 69 -3.11 12.62 2.72
N LYS A 70 -2.33 13.29 1.87
CA LYS A 70 -2.30 14.76 1.83
C LYS A 70 -3.62 15.38 1.38
N ASP A 71 -4.37 14.69 0.52
CA ASP A 71 -5.67 15.13 0.05
C ASP A 71 -6.75 14.40 0.85
N ARG A 72 -7.13 15.02 1.99
CA ARG A 72 -8.02 14.38 2.97
C ARG A 72 -9.44 14.22 2.45
N ASP A 73 -9.92 15.15 1.64
CA ASP A 73 -11.29 15.13 1.12
C ASP A 73 -11.42 14.01 0.09
N ARG A 74 -10.51 13.94 -0.88
CA ARG A 74 -10.48 12.84 -1.85
C ARG A 74 -10.26 11.48 -1.18
N LEU A 75 -9.39 11.41 -0.17
CA LEU A 75 -9.18 10.17 0.60
C LEU A 75 -10.47 9.73 1.29
N LYS A 76 -11.21 10.68 1.88
CA LYS A 76 -12.47 10.40 2.56
C LYS A 76 -13.50 9.85 1.58
N GLU A 77 -13.67 10.49 0.41
CA GLU A 77 -14.59 10.03 -0.64
C GLU A 77 -14.25 8.60 -1.10
N ASN A 78 -12.98 8.33 -1.38
CA ASN A 78 -12.50 6.99 -1.77
C ASN A 78 -12.80 5.93 -0.70
N ILE A 79 -12.56 6.25 0.59
CA ILE A 79 -12.83 5.31 1.68
C ILE A 79 -14.34 5.09 1.83
N GLN A 80 -15.17 6.13 1.72
CA GLN A 80 -16.63 6.02 1.79
C GLN A 80 -17.15 5.08 0.71
N ALA A 81 -16.71 5.25 -0.54
CA ALA A 81 -17.09 4.38 -1.65
C ALA A 81 -16.69 2.90 -1.48
N LEU A 82 -15.73 2.58 -0.61
CA LEU A 82 -15.35 1.19 -0.28
C LEU A 82 -16.22 0.57 0.82
N MET A 83 -16.86 1.41 1.64
CA MET A 83 -17.68 1.02 2.79
C MET A 83 -19.14 0.77 2.43
N ASP A 84 -19.59 1.37 1.33
CA ASP A 84 -20.85 1.06 0.64
C ASP A 84 -20.76 -0.31 -0.07
#